data_AF-A0A174CJK8-F1
#
_entry.id   AF-A0A174CJK8-F1
#
_cell.length_a   1.000
_cell.length_b   1.000
_cell.length_c   1.000
_cell.angle_alpha   90.00
_cell.angle_beta   90.00
_cell.angle_gamma   90.00
#
_symmetry.space_group_name_H-M   'P 1'
#
loop_
_entity.id
_entity.type
_entity.pdbx_description
1 polymer ?
#
loop_
_entity_poly.entity_id
_entity_poly.type
_entity_poly.pdbx_seq_one_letter_code
_entity_poly.pdbx_strand_id
1 'polypeptide(L)'
;MKMMDCVEVMVEKDCYAKEGVHKGMQGGVWEKEPKDGCWVVLFPQCGDKEDIADLYMEEEDLKLIPVMSPDVNEQIKAQFEKEADQTRSFAEKLDDLSNYRI
;
A
#
# COMPACT_ATOMS: atom_id res chain seq x y z
N MET A 1 -5.37 -13.81 13.52
CA MET A 1 -5.85 -14.08 12.13
C MET A 1 -5.52 -15.53 11.72
N LYS A 2 -5.87 -15.99 10.50
CA LYS A 2 -5.42 -17.28 9.93
C LYS A 2 -5.12 -17.17 8.42
N MET A 3 -4.41 -18.15 7.87
CA MET A 3 -4.13 -18.24 6.42
C MET A 3 -5.43 -18.11 5.59
N MET A 4 -5.35 -17.36 4.50
CA MET A 4 -6.47 -17.00 3.60
C MET A 4 -7.50 -16.04 4.19
N ASP A 5 -7.35 -15.56 5.42
CA ASP A 5 -8.18 -14.44 5.88
C ASP A 5 -7.90 -13.21 5.01
N CYS A 6 -8.96 -12.52 4.64
CA CYS A 6 -8.87 -11.23 3.97
C CYS A 6 -8.70 -10.12 5.01
N VAL A 7 -7.82 -9.17 4.72
CA VAL A 7 -7.43 -8.12 5.66
C VAL A 7 -7.42 -6.76 4.96
N GLU A 8 -7.58 -5.69 5.73
CA GLU A 8 -7.46 -4.31 5.29
C GLU A 8 -6.43 -3.59 6.17
N VAL A 9 -5.54 -2.81 5.55
CA VAL A 9 -4.52 -2.03 6.25
C VAL A 9 -5.17 -0.80 6.90
N MET A 10 -5.00 -0.65 8.21
CA MET A 10 -5.67 0.38 9.01
C MET A 10 -4.83 1.66 9.21
N VAL A 11 -3.53 1.57 8.99
CA VAL A 11 -2.54 2.62 9.26
C VAL A 11 -1.71 2.94 8.03
N GLU A 12 -1.19 4.16 7.96
CA GLU A 12 -0.18 4.54 6.97
C GLU A 12 1.18 4.48 7.68
N LYS A 13 2.13 3.69 7.15
CA LYS A 13 3.51 3.61 7.66
C LYS A 13 4.48 3.71 6.50
N ASP A 14 5.55 4.48 6.66
CA ASP A 14 6.58 4.66 5.62
C ASP A 14 7.20 3.34 5.15
N CYS A 15 7.30 2.33 6.03
CA CYS A 15 7.82 1.02 5.67
C CYS A 15 6.90 0.25 4.73
N TYR A 16 5.58 0.47 4.77
CA TYR A 16 4.61 -0.15 3.86
C TYR A 16 4.47 0.66 2.58
N ALA A 17 4.40 2.00 2.72
CA ALA A 17 4.26 2.92 1.61
C ALA A 17 5.41 2.83 0.59
N LYS A 18 6.64 2.55 1.05
CA LYS A 18 7.81 2.35 0.17
C LYS A 18 7.67 1.16 -0.77
N GLU A 19 6.90 0.17 -0.36
CA GLU A 19 6.59 -1.03 -1.14
C GLU A 19 5.24 -0.89 -1.89
N GLY A 20 4.67 0.33 -1.91
CA GLY A 20 3.41 0.64 -2.58
C GLY A 20 2.15 0.23 -1.82
N VAL A 21 2.28 -0.23 -0.57
CA VAL A 21 1.14 -0.60 0.28
C VAL A 21 0.73 0.56 1.16
N HIS A 22 -0.50 1.01 0.97
CA HIS A 22 -1.06 2.18 1.67
C HIS A 22 -2.26 1.81 2.53
N LYS A 23 -2.61 2.71 3.45
CA LYS A 23 -3.80 2.58 4.28
C LYS A 23 -5.04 2.36 3.42
N GLY A 24 -5.86 1.38 3.81
CA GLY A 24 -7.08 0.98 3.12
C GLY A 24 -6.87 -0.10 2.06
N MET A 25 -5.63 -0.42 1.69
CA MET A 25 -5.38 -1.56 0.80
C MET A 25 -5.76 -2.88 1.47
N GLN A 26 -6.15 -3.84 0.65
CA GLN A 26 -6.68 -5.12 1.06
C GLN A 26 -5.78 -6.25 0.58
N GLY A 27 -5.56 -7.24 1.43
CA GLY A 27 -4.69 -8.36 1.13
C GLY A 27 -5.16 -9.68 1.74
N GLY A 28 -4.45 -10.76 1.41
CA GLY A 28 -4.68 -12.09 1.94
C GLY A 28 -3.52 -12.55 2.82
N VAL A 29 -3.84 -13.12 3.99
CA VAL A 29 -2.82 -13.73 4.86
C VAL A 29 -2.26 -14.99 4.18
N TRP A 30 -0.94 -15.04 4.00
CA TRP A 30 -0.27 -16.10 3.25
C TRP A 30 0.43 -17.17 4.11
N GLU A 31 0.63 -16.90 5.40
CA GLU A 31 1.24 -17.86 6.33
C GLU A 31 0.22 -18.53 7.26
N LYS A 32 0.58 -19.73 7.75
CA LYS A 32 -0.27 -20.51 8.68
C LYS A 32 -0.25 -19.96 10.10
N GLU A 33 0.87 -19.39 10.52
CA GLU A 33 1.11 -18.89 11.87
C GLU A 33 1.83 -17.54 11.77
N PRO A 34 1.61 -16.62 12.73
CA PRO A 34 2.34 -15.36 12.74
C PRO A 34 3.78 -15.58 13.19
N LYS A 35 4.68 -14.75 12.66
CA LYS A 35 6.08 -14.72 13.08
C LYS A 35 6.33 -13.42 13.84
N ASP A 36 6.69 -13.55 15.12
CA ASP A 36 6.97 -12.41 16.01
C ASP A 36 5.82 -11.38 16.09
N GLY A 37 4.56 -11.84 16.00
CA GLY A 37 3.37 -10.97 16.00
C GLY A 37 3.04 -10.35 14.64
N CYS A 38 3.83 -10.64 13.61
CA CYS A 38 3.61 -10.19 12.24
C CYS A 38 3.04 -11.31 11.36
N TRP A 39 2.21 -10.92 10.40
CA TRP A 39 1.65 -11.77 9.36
C TRP A 39 2.22 -11.40 8.00
N VAL A 40 2.52 -12.39 7.17
CA VAL A 40 2.77 -12.15 5.74
C VAL A 40 1.44 -11.93 5.04
N VAL A 41 1.29 -10.76 4.42
CA VAL A 41 0.08 -10.35 3.69
C VAL A 41 0.45 -10.09 2.24
N LEU A 42 -0.27 -10.74 1.33
CA LEU A 42 -0.16 -10.57 -0.12
C LEU A 42 -1.19 -9.53 -0.60
N PHE A 43 -0.75 -8.54 -1.38
CA PHE A 43 -1.60 -7.47 -1.90
C PHE A 43 -1.81 -7.59 -3.41
N PRO A 44 -2.92 -8.19 -3.87
CA PRO A 44 -3.12 -8.45 -5.30
C PRO A 44 -3.52 -7.22 -6.11
N GLN A 45 -3.25 -7.28 -7.42
CA GLN A 45 -3.75 -6.36 -8.45
C GLN A 45 -4.83 -7.03 -9.31
N CYS A 46 -5.56 -6.26 -10.13
CA CYS A 46 -6.59 -6.84 -11.00
C CYS A 46 -5.98 -7.56 -12.22
N GLY A 47 -6.47 -8.78 -12.47
CA GLY A 47 -6.04 -9.62 -13.60
C GLY A 47 -4.74 -10.37 -13.35
N ASP A 48 -4.06 -10.79 -14.41
CA ASP A 48 -2.79 -11.55 -14.36
C ASP A 48 -1.57 -10.63 -14.13
N LYS A 49 -1.72 -9.60 -13.29
CA LYS A 49 -0.62 -8.71 -12.89
C LYS A 49 0.10 -9.30 -11.68
N GLU A 50 1.37 -8.96 -11.53
CA GLU A 50 2.10 -9.25 -10.31
C GLU A 50 1.41 -8.59 -9.10
N ASP A 51 1.51 -9.19 -7.92
CA ASP A 51 1.04 -8.56 -6.69
C ASP A 51 1.78 -7.23 -6.45
N ILE A 52 1.13 -6.30 -5.74
CA ILE A 52 1.75 -5.03 -5.36
C ILE A 52 2.95 -5.31 -4.45
N ALA A 53 2.75 -6.14 -3.43
CA ALA A 53 3.77 -6.56 -2.49
C ALA A 53 3.32 -7.78 -1.66
N ASP A 54 4.30 -8.45 -1.06
CA ASP A 54 4.14 -9.42 0.02
C ASP A 54 4.95 -8.95 1.25
N LEU A 55 4.26 -8.53 2.31
CA LEU A 55 4.91 -7.85 3.45
C LEU A 55 4.59 -8.51 4.78
N TYR A 56 5.57 -8.46 5.70
CA TYR A 56 5.33 -8.71 7.12
C TYR A 56 4.65 -7.48 7.74
N MET A 57 3.47 -7.67 8.30
CA MET A 57 2.66 -6.60 8.91
C MET A 57 2.24 -6.98 10.32
N GLU A 58 2.27 -6.02 11.23
CA GLU A 58 1.84 -6.23 12.62
C GLU A 58 0.33 -6.52 12.65
N GLU A 59 -0.13 -7.49 13.45
CA GLU A 59 -1.57 -7.83 13.50
C GLU A 59 -2.45 -6.62 13.90
N GLU A 60 -1.92 -5.68 14.70
CA GLU A 60 -2.63 -4.46 15.12
C GLU A 60 -2.84 -3.43 14.01
N ASP A 61 -2.05 -3.49 12.93
CA ASP A 61 -2.19 -2.63 11.76
C ASP A 61 -3.26 -3.13 10.79
N LEU A 62 -3.81 -4.31 11.05
CA LEU A 62 -4.72 -5.00 10.15
C LEU A 62 -6.11 -5.15 10.76
N LYS A 63 -7.10 -5.10 9.88
CA LYS A 63 -8.49 -5.39 10.18
C LYS A 63 -8.93 -6.59 9.34
N LEU A 64 -9.56 -7.58 9.97
CA LEU A 64 -10.23 -8.64 9.24
C LEU A 64 -11.42 -8.09 8.45
N ILE A 65 -11.51 -8.49 7.17
CA ILE A 65 -12.64 -8.19 6.29
C ILE A 65 -13.21 -9.49 5.73
N PRO A 66 -14.51 -9.53 5.36
CA PRO A 66 -15.12 -10.74 4.84
C PRO A 66 -14.53 -11.22 3.50
N VAL A 67 -14.25 -10.26 2.61
CA VAL A 67 -13.74 -10.47 1.25
C VAL A 67 -12.91 -9.24 0.86
N MET A 68 -11.77 -9.47 0.19
CA MET A 68 -10.97 -8.43 -0.44
C MET A 68 -11.41 -8.15 -1.89
N SER A 69 -11.14 -6.94 -2.36
CA SER A 69 -11.35 -6.52 -3.75
C SER A 69 -10.06 -5.89 -4.31
N PRO A 70 -9.41 -6.52 -5.31
CA PRO A 70 -8.21 -5.96 -5.94
C PRO A 70 -8.46 -4.58 -6.59
N ASP A 71 -9.70 -4.26 -6.98
CA ASP A 71 -10.06 -2.94 -7.53
C ASP A 71 -9.85 -1.82 -6.51
N VAL A 72 -10.01 -2.09 -5.21
CA VAL A 72 -9.74 -1.13 -4.13
C VAL A 72 -8.24 -0.81 -4.10
N ASN A 73 -7.39 -1.83 -4.26
CA ASN A 73 -5.94 -1.64 -4.30
C ASN A 73 -5.51 -0.81 -5.50
N GLU A 74 -6.07 -1.05 -6.69
CA GLU A 74 -5.76 -0.26 -7.89
C GLU A 74 -6.19 1.20 -7.74
N GLN A 75 -7.36 1.46 -7.15
CA GLN A 75 -7.84 2.82 -6.91
C GLN A 75 -6.92 3.59 -5.95
N ILE A 76 -6.51 2.94 -4.85
CA ILE A 76 -5.61 3.54 -3.86
C ILE A 76 -4.23 3.78 -4.50
N LYS A 77 -3.66 2.79 -5.19
CA LYS A 77 -2.39 2.92 -5.89
C LYS A 77 -2.39 4.10 -6.88
N ALA A 78 -3.43 4.19 -7.70
CA ALA A 78 -3.58 5.28 -8.67
C ALA A 78 -3.70 6.67 -8.00
N GLN A 79 -4.34 6.75 -6.82
CA GLN A 79 -4.43 7.99 -6.07
C GLN A 79 -3.04 8.45 -5.60
N PHE A 80 -2.27 7.56 -4.97
CA PHE A 80 -0.93 7.90 -4.45
C PHE A 80 0.09 8.19 -5.55
N GLU A 81 0.03 7.48 -6.69
CA GLU A 81 0.86 7.78 -7.86
C GLU A 81 0.58 9.19 -8.40
N LYS A 82 -0.71 9.57 -8.50
CA LYS A 82 -1.11 10.90 -8.95
C LYS A 82 -0.64 12.01 -8.00
N GLU A 83 -0.73 11.79 -6.69
CA GLU A 83 -0.26 12.75 -5.68
C GLU A 83 1.27 12.91 -5.74
N ALA A 84 2.01 11.82 -5.95
CA ALA A 84 3.47 11.85 -6.13
C ALA A 84 3.88 12.64 -7.38
N ASP A 85 3.21 12.43 -8.50
CA ASP A 85 3.48 13.14 -9.76
C ASP A 85 3.14 14.63 -9.66
N GLN A 86 2.03 14.98 -9.00
CA GLN A 86 1.69 16.38 -8.74
C GLN A 86 2.76 17.06 -7.88
N THR A 87 3.22 16.40 -6.83
CA THR A 87 4.26 16.92 -5.93
C THR A 87 5.57 17.15 -6.66
N ARG A 88 6.00 16.20 -7.51
CA ARG A 88 7.19 16.35 -8.37
C ARG A 88 7.05 17.53 -9.32
N SER A 89 5.92 17.63 -10.03
CA SER A 89 5.68 18.72 -10.98
C SER A 89 5.66 20.10 -10.33
N PHE A 90 5.24 20.18 -9.05
CA PHE A 90 5.26 21.42 -8.30
C PHE A 90 6.68 21.79 -7.85
N ALA A 91 7.46 20.81 -7.39
CA ALA A 91 8.85 21.00 -7.00
C ALA A 91 9.71 21.49 -8.17
N GLU A 92 9.58 20.87 -9.34
CA GLU A 92 10.31 21.28 -10.56
C GLU A 92 9.99 22.73 -10.95
N LYS A 93 8.72 23.13 -10.89
CA LYS A 93 8.31 24.52 -11.18
C LYS A 93 8.85 25.53 -10.16
N LEU A 94 9.01 25.13 -8.90
CA LEU A 94 9.55 25.99 -7.85
C LEU A 94 11.04 26.23 -8.06
N ASP A 95 11.78 25.19 -8.43
CA ASP A 95 13.20 25.28 -8.77
C ASP A 95 13.41 26.17 -10.00
N ASP A 96 12.58 26.04 -11.03
CA ASP A 96 12.59 26.91 -12.21
C ASP A 96 12.39 28.39 -11.85
N LEU A 97 11.45 28.70 -10.94
CA LEU A 97 11.17 30.08 -10.50
C LEU A 97 12.27 30.65 -9.59
N SER A 98 12.97 29.80 -8.83
CA SER A 98 14.06 30.22 -7.94
C SER A 98 15.27 30.77 -8.72
N ASN A 99 15.49 30.28 -9.94
CA ASN A 99 16.53 30.76 -10.85
C ASN A 99 16.32 32.20 -11.35
N TYR A 100 15.14 32.79 -11.11
CA TYR A 100 14.81 34.18 -11.52
C TYR A 100 14.79 35.19 -10.37
N ARG A 101 15.10 34.78 -9.13
CA ARG A 101 15.28 35.70 -8.00
C ARG A 101 16.79 35.98 -7.82
N ILE A 102 17.31 36.88 -8.66
CA ILE A 102 18.57 37.62 -8.44
C ILE A 102 18.26 38.93 -7.71
#